data_AF-A0A1F6B362-F1
#
_entry.id   AF-A0A1F6B362-F1
#
_cell.length_a   1.000
_cell.length_b   1.000
_cell.length_c   1.000
_cell.angle_alpha   90.00
_cell.angle_beta   90.00
_cell.angle_gamma   90.00
#
_symmetry.space_group_name_H-M   'P 1'
#
loop_
_entity.id
_entity.type
_entity.pdbx_description
1 polymer ?
#
loop_
_entity_poly.entity_id
_entity_poly.type
_entity_poly.pdbx_seq_one_letter_code
_entity_poly.pdbx_strand_id
1 'polypeptide(L)'
;MNLLALHGARDFRLQDNIQFHELDDHHIFLQAYLRKLNGKDGNSKYKDSKINSIANKTLISASTNRKISKKSPSSYLKDDSIISQSDTQDILKRHFINKEAYEFMLNDDYDSFLIARNELIVRLVKSLLEI
;
A
#
# COMPACT_ATOMS: atom_id res chain seq x y z
N MET A 1 11.53 -2.64 16.29
CA MET A 1 11.78 -1.92 15.03
C MET A 1 10.67 -2.25 14.03
N ASN A 2 10.18 -1.31 13.23
CA ASN A 2 9.13 -1.56 12.23
C ASN A 2 9.73 -2.16 10.93
N LEU A 3 9.07 -3.14 10.29
CA LEU A 3 9.58 -3.81 9.08
C LEU A 3 9.79 -2.85 7.90
N LEU A 4 8.88 -1.89 7.69
CA LEU A 4 9.01 -0.88 6.63
C LEU A 4 10.24 0.00 6.89
N ALA A 5 10.42 0.41 8.14
CA ALA A 5 11.56 1.22 8.56
C ALA A 5 12.90 0.46 8.39
N LEU A 6 12.93 -0.84 8.72
CA LEU A 6 14.09 -1.72 8.50
C LEU A 6 14.43 -1.87 7.01
N HIS A 7 13.43 -1.84 6.15
CA HIS A 7 13.60 -1.93 4.70
C HIS A 7 13.78 -0.56 4.02
N GLY A 8 14.04 0.49 4.81
CA GLY A 8 14.36 1.82 4.31
C GLY A 8 13.19 2.51 3.58
N ALA A 9 11.95 2.18 3.95
CA ALA A 9 10.74 2.82 3.43
C ALA A 9 10.81 4.36 3.52
N ARG A 10 10.35 5.01 2.47
CA ARG A 10 10.35 6.47 2.29
C ARG A 10 8.94 6.94 2.00
N ASP A 11 8.58 8.13 2.47
CA ASP A 11 7.28 8.71 2.12
C ASP A 11 7.08 8.75 0.59
N PHE A 12 5.88 8.40 0.11
CA PHE A 12 5.63 8.30 -1.33
C PHE A 12 5.92 9.61 -2.09
N ARG A 13 5.68 10.75 -1.43
CA ARG A 13 5.79 12.08 -2.04
C ARG A 13 7.04 12.81 -1.61
N LEU A 14 7.29 12.86 -0.30
CA LEU A 14 8.41 13.60 0.28
C LEU A 14 9.74 12.86 0.06
N GLN A 15 9.70 11.54 -0.14
CA GLN A 15 10.85 10.65 -0.30
C GLN A 15 11.85 10.62 0.87
N ASP A 16 11.57 11.34 1.95
CA ASP A 16 12.31 11.22 3.21
C ASP A 16 11.95 9.92 3.94
N ASN A 17 12.84 9.48 4.82
CA ASN A 17 12.61 8.27 5.62
C ASN A 17 11.36 8.45 6.48
N ILE A 18 10.47 7.45 6.50
CA ILE A 18 9.25 7.47 7.31
C ILE A 18 9.54 7.73 8.80
N GLN A 19 10.74 7.41 9.29
CA GLN A 19 11.16 7.68 10.68
C GLN A 19 11.17 9.16 11.06
N PHE A 20 11.20 10.10 10.09
CA PHE A 20 11.30 11.54 10.36
C PHE A 20 9.95 12.27 10.42
N HIS A 21 8.83 11.57 10.34
CA HIS A 21 7.50 12.18 10.24
C HIS A 21 6.53 11.69 11.32
N GLU A 22 5.51 12.51 11.60
CA GLU A 22 4.26 11.99 12.13
C GLU A 22 3.62 11.10 11.05
N LEU A 23 3.55 9.80 11.34
CA LEU A 23 3.12 8.78 10.39
C LEU A 23 1.64 8.45 10.55
N ASP A 24 0.97 8.33 9.41
CA ASP A 24 -0.38 7.78 9.32
C ASP A 24 -0.33 6.34 8.80
N ASP A 25 -1.21 5.47 9.34
CA ASP A 25 -1.44 4.14 8.79
C ASP A 25 -2.35 4.23 7.55
N HIS A 26 -1.71 4.27 6.39
CA HIS A 26 -2.42 4.43 5.13
C HIS A 26 -2.88 3.09 4.57
N HIS A 27 -4.17 2.99 4.21
CA HIS A 27 -4.66 1.91 3.37
C HIS A 27 -4.27 2.15 1.92
N ILE A 28 -3.40 1.30 1.37
CA ILE A 28 -2.94 1.39 -0.02
C ILE A 28 -4.14 1.38 -0.97
N PHE A 29 -5.07 0.46 -0.76
CA PHE A 29 -6.43 0.52 -1.28
C PHE A 29 -7.35 1.10 -0.21
N LEU A 30 -7.73 2.36 -0.39
CA LEU A 30 -8.49 3.11 0.59
C LEU A 30 -9.81 2.44 0.98
N GLN A 31 -10.16 2.50 2.27
CA GLN A 31 -11.44 1.97 2.77
C GLN A 31 -12.64 2.54 2.01
N ALA A 32 -12.63 3.85 1.75
CA ALA A 32 -13.71 4.53 1.03
C ALA A 32 -13.84 4.09 -0.43
N TYR A 33 -12.75 3.63 -1.05
CA TYR A 33 -12.77 3.05 -2.39
C TYR A 33 -13.35 1.63 -2.32
N LEU A 34 -12.81 0.77 -1.44
CA LEU A 34 -13.22 -0.64 -1.34
C LEU A 34 -14.68 -0.82 -0.89
N ARG A 35 -15.18 0.03 0.01
CA ARG A 35 -16.57 -0.03 0.50
C ARG A 35 -17.62 0.30 -0.57
N LYS A 36 -17.22 0.99 -1.65
CA LYS A 36 -18.11 1.31 -2.78
C LYS A 36 -18.23 0.16 -3.79
N LEU A 37 -17.37 -0.84 -3.71
CA LEU A 37 -17.41 -2.00 -4.60
C LEU A 37 -18.46 -2.97 -4.06
N ASN A 38 -19.41 -3.37 -4.92
CA ASN A 38 -20.45 -4.32 -4.56
C ASN A 38 -20.14 -5.72 -5.09
N GLY A 39 -20.50 -6.73 -4.30
CA GLY A 39 -20.51 -8.13 -4.68
C GLY A 39 -21.70 -8.48 -5.58
N LYS A 40 -21.76 -9.74 -6.01
CA LYS A 40 -22.86 -10.24 -6.85
C LYS A 40 -24.22 -10.23 -6.14
N ASP A 41 -24.20 -10.23 -4.81
CA ASP A 41 -25.36 -10.15 -3.93
C ASP A 41 -25.82 -8.72 -3.63
N GLY A 42 -25.18 -7.70 -4.24
CA GLY A 42 -25.49 -6.29 -4.03
C GLY A 42 -24.96 -5.71 -2.72
N ASN A 43 -24.34 -6.52 -1.86
CA ASN A 43 -23.69 -6.08 -0.63
C ASN A 43 -22.26 -5.62 -0.91
N SER A 44 -21.60 -5.02 0.09
CA SER A 44 -20.18 -4.66 -0.05
C SER A 44 -19.34 -5.89 -0.40
N LYS A 45 -18.51 -5.77 -1.44
CA LYS A 45 -17.65 -6.86 -1.95
C LYS A 45 -16.67 -7.35 -0.89
N TYR A 46 -16.23 -6.48 0.01
CA TYR A 46 -15.18 -6.77 0.98
C TYR A 46 -15.66 -6.51 2.42
N LYS A 47 -15.43 -7.49 3.30
CA LYS A 47 -15.62 -7.34 4.75
C LYS A 47 -14.57 -6.40 5.33
N ASP A 48 -14.88 -5.74 6.44
CA ASP A 48 -13.96 -4.83 7.14
C ASP A 48 -12.64 -5.50 7.54
N SER A 49 -12.64 -6.80 7.89
CA SER A 49 -11.41 -7.54 8.20
C SER A 49 -10.47 -7.64 7.01
N LYS A 50 -11.02 -7.81 5.80
CA LYS A 50 -10.23 -7.86 4.56
C LYS A 50 -9.77 -6.46 4.15
N ILE A 51 -10.60 -5.44 4.33
CA ILE A 51 -10.22 -4.03 4.08
C ILE A 51 -9.07 -3.60 5.01
N ASN A 52 -9.15 -3.96 6.30
CA ASN A 52 -8.15 -3.63 7.32
C ASN A 52 -6.99 -4.63 7.42
N SER A 53 -6.80 -5.48 6.40
CA SER A 53 -5.68 -6.41 6.32
C SER A 53 -4.35 -5.67 6.50
N ILE A 54 -3.40 -6.30 7.21
CA ILE A 54 -2.03 -5.78 7.38
C ILE A 54 -1.38 -5.58 6.01
N ALA A 55 -1.62 -6.47 5.05
CA ALA A 55 -1.11 -6.33 3.68
C ALA A 55 -1.80 -5.23 2.86
N ASN A 56 -2.85 -4.58 3.36
CA ASN A 56 -3.39 -3.35 2.77
C ASN A 56 -2.84 -2.09 3.45
N LYS A 57 -1.99 -2.19 4.48
CA LYS A 57 -1.49 -1.02 5.20
C LYS A 57 -0.05 -0.67 4.82
N THR A 58 0.26 0.62 4.90
CA THR A 58 1.61 1.18 4.77
C THR A 58 1.74 2.40 5.68
N LEU A 59 2.97 2.89 5.83
CA LEU A 59 3.25 4.12 6.57
C LEU A 59 3.69 5.20 5.59
N ILE A 60 3.03 6.35 5.66
CA ILE A 60 3.37 7.57 4.93
C ILE A 60 3.11 8.76 5.85
N SER A 61 3.64 9.93 5.51
CA SER A 61 3.38 11.17 6.23
C SER A 61 1.90 11.55 6.13
N ALA A 62 1.39 12.21 7.17
CA ALA A 62 0.03 12.75 7.16
C ALA A 62 -0.24 13.70 5.98
N SER A 63 0.79 14.42 5.52
CA SER A 63 0.69 15.31 4.35
C SER A 63 0.41 14.55 3.06
N THR A 64 1.08 13.41 2.87
CA THR A 64 0.93 12.55 1.69
C THR A 64 -0.37 11.76 1.76
N ASN A 65 -0.75 11.28 2.95
CA ASN A 65 -2.05 10.65 3.18
C ASN A 65 -3.22 11.56 2.79
N ARG A 66 -3.18 12.83 3.23
CA ARG A 66 -4.17 13.84 2.83
C ARG A 66 -4.21 14.10 1.32
N LYS A 67 -3.05 14.07 0.65
CA LYS A 67 -2.95 14.29 -0.81
C LYS A 67 -3.53 13.12 -1.62
N ILE A 68 -3.34 11.88 -1.16
CA ILE A 68 -3.96 10.68 -1.76
C ILE A 68 -5.49 10.71 -1.57
N SER A 69 -5.95 11.12 -0.39
CA SER A 69 -7.35 11.38 -0.08
C SER A 69 -8.27 10.17 -0.32
N LYS A 70 -9.06 10.15 -1.41
CA LYS A 70 -10.04 9.11 -1.78
C LYS A 70 -9.72 8.41 -3.11
N LYS A 71 -8.50 8.63 -3.65
CA LYS A 71 -8.06 8.10 -4.96
C LYS A 71 -7.81 6.59 -4.90
N SER A 72 -8.16 5.88 -5.97
CA SER A 72 -7.72 4.49 -6.14
C SER A 72 -6.20 4.41 -6.37
N PRO A 73 -5.57 3.25 -6.15
CA PRO A 73 -4.18 3.02 -6.50
C PRO A 73 -3.83 3.44 -7.93
N SER A 74 -4.57 2.96 -8.92
CA SER A 74 -4.34 3.30 -10.33
C SER A 74 -4.40 4.81 -10.59
N SER A 75 -5.18 5.55 -9.80
CA SER A 75 -5.33 7.00 -9.91
C SER A 75 -4.16 7.76 -9.28
N TYR A 76 -3.79 7.44 -8.04
CA TYR A 76 -2.69 8.16 -7.39
C TYR A 76 -1.31 7.75 -7.91
N LEU A 77 -1.18 6.52 -8.44
CA LEU A 77 0.05 6.07 -9.10
C LEU A 77 0.34 6.80 -10.41
N LYS A 78 -0.66 7.46 -11.02
CA LYS A 78 -0.50 8.30 -12.23
C LYS A 78 -0.31 9.79 -11.90
N ASP A 79 -0.42 10.15 -10.62
CA ASP A 79 -0.30 11.52 -10.15
C ASP A 79 1.12 11.78 -9.66
N ASP A 80 1.94 12.39 -10.52
CA ASP A 80 3.34 12.69 -10.23
C ASP A 80 3.52 13.64 -9.03
N SER A 81 2.45 14.37 -8.64
CA SER A 81 2.45 15.18 -7.42
C SER A 81 2.27 14.38 -6.13
N ILE A 82 1.99 13.07 -6.24
CA ILE A 82 1.87 12.12 -5.13
C ILE A 82 3.05 11.17 -5.08
N ILE A 83 3.43 10.61 -6.22
CA ILE A 83 4.57 9.70 -6.32
C ILE A 83 5.27 9.92 -7.65
N SER A 84 6.57 10.23 -7.56
CA SER A 84 7.43 10.50 -8.71
C SER A 84 7.48 9.29 -9.64
N GLN A 85 7.09 9.44 -10.91
CA GLN A 85 7.10 8.34 -11.88
C GLN A 85 8.48 7.69 -12.05
N SER A 86 9.57 8.47 -11.93
CA SER A 86 10.94 7.95 -12.04
C SER A 86 11.31 7.04 -10.87
N ASP A 87 10.70 7.26 -9.70
CA ASP A 87 11.09 6.61 -8.45
C ASP A 87 10.02 5.64 -7.93
N THR A 88 8.83 5.63 -8.52
CA THR A 88 7.66 4.85 -8.06
C THR A 88 8.00 3.40 -7.74
N GLN A 89 8.67 2.68 -8.63
CA GLN A 89 8.99 1.28 -8.40
C GLN A 89 9.98 1.09 -7.23
N ASP A 90 10.96 1.99 -7.10
CA ASP A 90 11.98 1.95 -6.05
C ASP A 90 11.39 2.25 -4.67
N ILE A 91 10.50 3.26 -4.61
CA ILE A 91 9.73 3.62 -3.43
C ILE A 91 8.83 2.44 -3.04
N LEU A 92 7.94 2.00 -3.93
CA LEU A 92 6.97 0.94 -3.62
C LEU A 92 7.64 -0.37 -3.19
N LYS A 93 8.78 -0.74 -3.82
CA LYS A 93 9.56 -1.92 -3.41
C LYS A 93 9.98 -1.88 -1.94
N ARG A 94 10.33 -0.70 -1.41
CA ARG A 94 10.68 -0.53 0.02
C ARG A 94 9.49 -0.68 0.96
N HIS A 95 8.27 -0.57 0.43
CA HIS A 95 7.03 -0.84 1.16
C HIS A 95 6.51 -2.27 0.95
N PHE A 96 7.38 -3.18 0.48
CA PHE A 96 7.02 -4.57 0.16
C PHE A 96 5.95 -4.66 -0.93
N ILE A 97 6.05 -3.82 -1.95
CA ILE A 97 5.21 -3.88 -3.14
C ILE A 97 6.17 -4.21 -4.30
N ASN A 98 6.25 -5.50 -4.64
CA ASN A 98 7.08 -5.96 -5.76
C ASN A 98 6.42 -5.60 -7.10
N LYS A 99 7.09 -5.95 -8.21
CA LYS A 99 6.59 -5.68 -9.57
C LYS A 99 5.18 -6.24 -9.79
N GLU A 100 4.92 -7.45 -9.34
CA GLU A 100 3.59 -8.09 -9.49
C GLU A 100 2.50 -7.35 -8.72
N ALA A 101 2.72 -7.03 -7.44
CA ALA A 101 1.78 -6.24 -6.65
C ALA A 101 1.56 -4.83 -7.24
N TYR A 102 2.60 -4.23 -7.81
CA TYR A 102 2.49 -2.96 -8.52
C TYR A 102 1.56 -3.05 -9.75
N GLU A 103 1.68 -4.11 -10.57
CA GLU A 103 0.75 -4.32 -11.69
C GLU A 103 -0.70 -4.49 -11.22
N PHE A 104 -0.93 -5.18 -10.11
CA PHE A 104 -2.26 -5.28 -9.52
C PHE A 104 -2.79 -3.93 -9.01
N MET A 105 -1.92 -3.06 -8.47
CA MET A 105 -2.30 -1.69 -8.12
C MET A 105 -2.68 -0.86 -9.36
N LEU A 106 -1.94 -0.99 -10.47
CA LEU A 106 -2.26 -0.27 -11.72
C LEU A 106 -3.63 -0.65 -12.29
N ASN A 107 -4.10 -1.88 -12.04
CA ASN A 107 -5.39 -2.40 -12.48
C ASN A 107 -6.49 -2.33 -11.40
N ASP A 108 -6.18 -1.74 -10.23
CA ASP A 108 -7.05 -1.74 -9.04
C ASP A 108 -7.53 -3.16 -8.62
N ASP A 109 -6.73 -4.20 -8.89
CA ASP A 109 -7.02 -5.58 -8.51
C ASP A 109 -6.63 -5.85 -7.05
N TYR A 110 -7.54 -5.52 -6.15
CA TYR A 110 -7.31 -5.64 -4.70
C TYR A 110 -7.07 -7.08 -4.24
N ASP A 111 -7.75 -8.05 -4.85
CA ASP A 111 -7.67 -9.45 -4.42
C ASP A 111 -6.30 -10.03 -4.73
N SER A 112 -5.82 -9.83 -5.96
CA SER A 112 -4.50 -10.29 -6.38
C SER A 112 -3.38 -9.52 -5.69
N PHE A 113 -3.56 -8.20 -5.48
CA PHE A 113 -2.64 -7.37 -4.70
C PHE A 113 -2.43 -7.92 -3.27
N LEU A 114 -3.51 -8.23 -2.56
CA LEU A 114 -3.43 -8.76 -1.21
C LEU A 114 -2.66 -10.08 -1.15
N ILE A 115 -2.88 -10.98 -2.12
CA ILE A 115 -2.20 -12.28 -2.17
C ILE A 115 -0.69 -12.06 -2.36
N ALA A 116 -0.30 -11.33 -3.41
CA ALA A 116 1.10 -11.10 -3.74
C ALA A 116 1.86 -10.41 -2.58
N ARG A 117 1.24 -9.41 -1.94
CA ARG A 117 1.86 -8.69 -0.83
C ARG A 117 1.91 -9.50 0.46
N ASN A 118 0.88 -10.30 0.76
CA ASN A 118 0.90 -11.21 1.91
C ASN A 118 2.03 -12.23 1.79
N GLU A 119 2.18 -12.87 0.64
CA GLU A 119 3.24 -13.87 0.42
C GLU A 119 4.63 -13.27 0.62
N LEU A 120 4.85 -12.05 0.13
CA LEU A 120 6.12 -11.35 0.29
C LEU A 120 6.41 -11.03 1.77
N ILE A 121 5.42 -10.50 2.49
CA ILE A 121 5.56 -10.17 3.92
C ILE A 121 5.81 -11.44 4.73
N VAL A 122 5.06 -12.52 4.50
CA VAL A 122 5.24 -13.80 5.19
C VAL A 122 6.63 -14.36 4.93
N ARG A 123 7.09 -14.36 3.67
CA ARG A 123 8.43 -14.83 3.30
C ARG A 123 9.52 -14.04 4.03
N LEU A 124 9.37 -12.72 4.11
CA LEU A 124 10.32 -11.87 4.82
C LEU A 124 10.33 -12.15 6.32
N VAL A 125 9.14 -12.22 6.94
CA VAL A 125 9.03 -12.49 8.38
C VAL A 125 9.66 -13.85 8.71
N LYS A 126 9.38 -14.88 7.90
CA LYS A 126 10.02 -16.19 8.01
C LYS A 126 11.55 -16.10 7.94
N SER A 127 12.07 -15.40 6.92
CA SER A 127 13.51 -15.17 6.78
C SER A 127 14.14 -14.43 7.96
N LEU A 128 13.43 -13.49 8.59
CA LEU A 128 13.92 -12.74 9.76
C LEU A 128 13.86 -13.55 11.06
N LEU A 129 12.95 -14.53 11.12
CA LEU A 129 12.80 -15.46 12.23
C LEU A 129 13.63 -16.73 12.04
N GLU A 130 14.34 -16.86 10.92
CA GLU A 130 15.17 -18.02 10.57
C GLU A 130 14.36 -19.34 10.50
N ILE A 131 13.11 -19.28 10.00
CA ILE A 131 12.18 -20.42 9.83
C ILE A 131 11.56 -20.54 8.44
#